data_AF-A0A413UXE0-F1
#
_entry.id   AF-A0A413UXE0-F1
#
_cell.length_a   1.000
_cell.length_b   1.000
_cell.length_c   1.000
_cell.angle_alpha   90.00
_cell.angle_beta   90.00
_cell.angle_gamma   90.00
#
_symmetry.space_group_name_H-M   'P 1'
#
loop_
_entity.id
_entity.type
_entity.pdbx_description
1 polymer ?
#
loop_
_entity_poly.entity_id
_entity_poly.type
_entity_poly.pdbx_seq_one_letter_code
_entity_poly.pdbx_strand_id
1 'polypeptide(L)'
;MDGLCKIHIYMKKYIGTKQIEAEPMTRGDAWGKHLLREKPSTENFDDEGYHVRYEYGYESWSPKDVFEKAYKVADTPLDRMYIEYNELMDKHNKLVLFLGRKDAVEIAGENQITLMEVQKVQMHDYLLTLKERIGLMKK
;
A
#
# COMPACT_ATOMS: atom_id res chain seq x y z
N MET A 1 -34.76 21.10 27.89
CA MET A 1 -33.32 21.44 27.91
C MET A 1 -32.59 20.20 27.43
N ASP A 2 -32.38 20.02 26.13
CA ASP A 2 -31.63 18.86 25.63
C ASP A 2 -30.53 19.36 24.68
N GLY A 3 -29.51 19.97 25.28
CA GLY A 3 -28.27 20.32 24.61
C GLY A 3 -27.36 19.09 24.57
N LEU A 4 -27.61 18.17 23.63
CA LEU A 4 -26.64 17.13 23.29
C LEU A 4 -25.40 17.80 22.69
N CYS A 5 -24.37 17.98 23.52
CA CYS A 5 -23.05 18.43 23.09
C CYS A 5 -22.49 17.41 22.09
N LYS A 6 -22.56 17.72 20.79
CA LYS A 6 -21.91 16.94 19.73
C LYS A 6 -20.40 17.11 19.90
N ILE A 7 -19.75 16.12 20.52
CA ILE A 7 -18.29 16.04 20.55
C ILE A 7 -17.83 15.88 19.09
N HIS A 8 -17.29 16.94 18.50
CA HIS A 8 -16.68 16.86 17.18
C HIS A 8 -15.32 16.17 17.32
N ILE A 9 -15.25 14.89 16.96
CA ILE A 9 -14.01 14.13 16.95
C ILE A 9 -13.24 14.49 15.67
N TYR A 10 -12.09 15.15 15.83
CA TYR A 10 -11.20 15.47 14.71
C TYR A 10 -10.32 14.27 14.35
N MET A 11 -10.68 13.58 13.28
CA MET A 11 -9.93 12.43 12.76
C MET A 11 -8.64 12.88 12.08
N LYS A 12 -7.49 12.46 12.61
CA LYS A 12 -6.18 12.65 11.96
C LYS A 12 -5.89 11.48 11.03
N LYS A 13 -5.28 11.76 9.87
CA LYS A 13 -4.79 10.75 8.93
C LYS A 13 -3.33 10.43 9.23
N TYR A 14 -2.99 9.15 9.23
CA TYR A 14 -1.64 8.65 9.45
C TYR A 14 -1.27 7.71 8.30
N ILE A 15 0.00 7.73 7.89
CA ILE A 15 0.57 6.81 6.89
C ILE A 15 1.66 6.01 7.59
N GLY A 16 1.69 4.70 7.35
CA GLY A 16 2.73 3.83 7.86
C GLY A 16 3.10 2.77 6.83
N THR A 17 4.32 2.26 6.94
CA THR A 17 4.84 1.13 6.16
C THR A 17 5.06 -0.04 7.12
N LYS A 18 4.69 -1.26 6.73
CA LYS A 18 4.90 -2.47 7.55
C LYS A 18 5.33 -3.63 6.67
N GLN A 19 6.23 -4.46 7.18
CA GLN A 19 6.52 -5.78 6.63
C GLN A 19 5.85 -6.84 7.51
N ILE A 20 5.36 -7.92 6.91
CA ILE A 20 4.63 -9.00 7.55
C ILE A 20 5.07 -10.35 6.96
N GLU A 21 4.75 -11.43 7.65
CA GLU A 21 4.80 -12.78 7.09
C GLU A 21 3.36 -13.23 6.77
N ALA A 22 3.18 -14.00 5.69
CA ALA A 22 1.89 -14.54 5.37
C ALA A 22 1.98 -15.88 4.62
N GLU A 23 0.97 -16.72 4.82
CA GLU A 23 0.77 -17.97 4.08
C GLU A 23 -0.70 -18.08 3.62
N PRO A 24 -1.00 -18.66 2.45
CA PRO A 24 -2.37 -18.90 2.02
C PRO A 24 -3.13 -19.76 3.03
N MET A 25 -4.39 -19.41 3.30
CA MET A 25 -5.25 -20.13 4.24
C MET A 25 -6.73 -19.90 3.91
N THR A 26 -7.52 -20.97 3.97
CA THR A 26 -8.99 -20.88 3.85
C THR A 26 -9.59 -20.23 5.10
N ARG A 27 -10.77 -19.60 4.97
CA ARG A 27 -11.45 -19.02 6.12
C ARG A 27 -11.87 -20.08 7.16
N GLY A 28 -12.19 -21.30 6.73
CA GLY A 28 -12.51 -22.43 7.60
C GLY A 28 -11.32 -22.85 8.47
N ASP A 29 -10.13 -22.99 7.88
CA ASP A 29 -8.89 -23.29 8.62
C ASP A 29 -8.54 -22.16 9.60
N ALA A 30 -8.74 -20.91 9.18
CA ALA A 30 -8.53 -19.74 10.03
C ALA A 30 -9.45 -19.73 11.25
N TRP A 31 -10.70 -20.16 11.09
CA TRP A 31 -11.61 -20.37 12.22
C TRP A 31 -11.10 -21.44 13.18
N GLY A 32 -10.65 -22.58 12.65
CA GLY A 32 -10.05 -23.66 13.44
C GLY A 32 -8.79 -23.25 14.21
N LYS A 33 -8.03 -22.26 13.70
CA LYS A 33 -6.83 -21.69 14.34
C LYS A 33 -7.10 -20.45 15.19
N HIS A 34 -8.36 -20.06 15.42
CA HIS A 34 -8.73 -18.86 16.19
C HIS A 34 -8.14 -17.52 15.65
N LEU A 35 -7.96 -17.43 14.33
CA LEU A 35 -7.43 -16.23 13.65
C LEU A 35 -8.53 -15.23 13.26
N LEU A 36 -9.80 -15.60 13.47
CA LEU A 36 -10.99 -14.80 13.21
C LEU A 36 -11.64 -14.38 14.54
N ARG A 37 -12.15 -13.14 14.60
CA ARG A 37 -12.87 -12.63 15.78
C ARG A 37 -14.28 -13.20 15.91
N GLU A 38 -14.91 -13.50 14.78
CA GLU A 38 -16.30 -13.94 14.69
C GLU A 38 -16.38 -15.25 13.92
N LYS A 39 -17.35 -16.11 14.30
CA LYS A 39 -17.58 -17.39 13.63
C LYS A 39 -18.08 -17.13 12.21
N PRO A 40 -17.39 -17.61 11.16
CA PRO A 40 -17.87 -17.46 9.80
C PRO A 40 -19.05 -18.38 9.51
N SER A 41 -19.87 -18.01 8.52
CA SER A 41 -20.84 -18.93 7.91
C SER A 41 -20.11 -20.10 7.27
N THR A 42 -20.67 -21.31 7.36
CA THR A 42 -20.11 -22.51 6.74
C THR A 42 -20.01 -22.38 5.22
N GLU A 43 -20.90 -21.61 4.59
CA GLU A 43 -20.86 -21.32 3.14
C GLU A 43 -19.58 -20.59 2.72
N ASN A 44 -18.92 -19.89 3.65
CA ASN A 44 -17.74 -19.09 3.37
C ASN A 44 -16.43 -19.78 3.82
N PHE A 45 -16.46 -21.06 4.20
CA PHE A 45 -15.27 -21.73 4.72
C PHE A 45 -14.17 -21.87 3.68
N ASP A 46 -14.55 -22.02 2.41
CA ASP A 46 -13.62 -22.16 1.30
C ASP A 46 -13.11 -20.80 0.76
N ASP A 47 -13.53 -19.68 1.36
CA ASP A 47 -13.04 -18.36 0.97
C ASP A 47 -11.52 -18.30 1.11
N GLU A 48 -10.86 -17.92 0.02
CA GLU A 48 -9.41 -17.77 -0.03
C GLU A 48 -8.96 -16.54 0.79
N GLY A 49 -7.85 -16.71 1.48
CA GLY A 49 -7.19 -15.62 2.18
C GLY A 49 -5.81 -16.02 2.66
N TYR A 50 -5.34 -15.28 3.65
CA TYR A 50 -4.01 -15.41 4.18
C TYR A 50 -4.04 -15.42 5.71
N HIS A 51 -3.32 -16.35 6.31
CA HIS A 51 -2.85 -16.20 7.68
C HIS A 51 -1.70 -15.20 7.66
N VAL A 52 -1.82 -14.14 8.46
CA VAL A 52 -0.90 -13.02 8.52
C VAL A 52 -0.31 -12.92 9.91
N ARG A 53 1.02 -12.89 9.99
CA ARG A 53 1.77 -12.59 11.22
C ARG A 53 2.38 -11.21 11.14
N TYR A 54 2.05 -10.39 12.13
CA TYR A 54 2.55 -9.04 12.30
C TYR A 54 3.73 -9.03 13.29
N GLU A 55 4.39 -7.87 13.38
CA GLU A 55 5.36 -7.60 14.45
C GLU A 55 4.75 -7.88 15.83
N TYR A 56 5.60 -8.34 16.75
CA TYR A 56 5.23 -8.72 18.12
C TYR A 56 4.27 -9.91 18.24
N GLY A 57 4.15 -10.73 17.18
CA GLY A 57 3.44 -12.02 17.23
C GLY A 57 1.92 -11.92 17.19
N TYR A 58 1.36 -10.75 16.87
CA TYR A 58 -0.06 -10.65 16.56
C TYR A 58 -0.34 -11.37 15.23
N GLU A 59 -1.29 -12.29 15.24
CA GLU A 59 -1.70 -13.07 14.06
C GLU A 59 -3.17 -12.84 13.74
N SER A 60 -3.54 -12.84 12.46
CA SER A 60 -4.92 -12.76 12.02
C SER A 60 -5.11 -13.38 10.65
N TRP A 61 -6.36 -13.57 10.22
CA TRP A 61 -6.67 -13.91 8.83
C TRP A 61 -7.14 -12.70 8.03
N SER A 62 -6.68 -12.57 6.79
CA SER A 62 -7.06 -11.51 5.85
C SER A 62 -7.66 -12.11 4.57
N PRO A 63 -8.81 -11.59 4.07
CA PRO A 63 -9.35 -12.01 2.77
C PRO A 63 -8.35 -11.76 1.65
N LYS A 64 -8.28 -12.67 0.67
CA LYS A 64 -7.32 -12.61 -0.45
C LYS A 64 -7.27 -11.26 -1.14
N ASP A 65 -8.41 -10.75 -1.60
CA ASP A 65 -8.49 -9.47 -2.32
C ASP A 65 -8.02 -8.28 -1.48
N VAL A 66 -8.29 -8.31 -0.17
CA VAL A 66 -7.86 -7.26 0.78
C VAL A 66 -6.35 -7.36 0.97
N PHE A 67 -5.83 -8.57 1.14
CA PHE A 67 -4.42 -8.84 1.36
C PHE A 67 -3.57 -8.45 0.15
N GLU A 68 -3.88 -8.96 -1.05
CA GLU A 68 -3.10 -8.74 -2.27
C GLU A 68 -3.14 -7.28 -2.75
N LYS A 69 -4.18 -6.53 -2.37
CA LYS A 69 -4.27 -5.09 -2.58
C LYS A 69 -3.34 -4.31 -1.66
N ALA A 70 -3.20 -4.74 -0.40
CA ALA A 70 -2.44 -4.05 0.63
C ALA A 70 -0.94 -4.43 0.64
N TYR A 71 -0.60 -5.67 0.29
CA TYR A 71 0.74 -6.22 0.41
C TYR A 71 1.29 -6.70 -0.93
N LYS A 72 2.62 -6.69 -1.04
CA LYS A 72 3.38 -7.21 -2.17
C LYS A 72 4.44 -8.17 -1.63
N VAL A 73 4.69 -9.25 -2.35
CA VAL A 73 5.76 -10.21 -2.02
C VAL A 73 7.09 -9.47 -2.02
N ALA A 74 7.91 -9.71 -1.00
CA ALA A 74 9.18 -9.02 -0.77
C ALA A 74 10.28 -10.00 -0.31
N ASP A 75 10.20 -11.25 -0.76
CA ASP A 75 11.05 -12.36 -0.31
C ASP A 75 12.49 -12.20 -0.79
N THR A 76 12.67 -11.65 -1.98
CA THR A 76 13.99 -11.43 -2.57
C THR A 76 14.35 -9.94 -2.62
N PRO A 77 15.65 -9.60 -2.69
CA PRO A 77 16.07 -8.25 -3.02
C PRO A 77 15.49 -7.76 -4.36
N LEU A 78 15.29 -8.65 -5.33
CA LEU A 78 14.69 -8.30 -6.63
C LEU A 78 13.22 -7.88 -6.48
N ASP A 79 12.44 -8.58 -5.65
CA ASP A 79 11.05 -8.22 -5.38
C ASP A 79 10.94 -6.82 -4.78
N ARG A 80 11.80 -6.51 -3.81
CA ARG A 80 11.84 -5.18 -3.17
C ARG A 80 12.15 -4.07 -4.17
N MET A 81 13.02 -4.33 -5.13
CA MET A 81 13.32 -3.37 -6.19
C MET A 81 12.17 -3.19 -7.16
N TYR A 82 11.41 -4.25 -7.44
CA TYR A 82 10.18 -4.14 -8.21
C TYR A 82 9.11 -3.31 -7.49
N ILE A 83 8.94 -3.52 -6.18
CA ILE A 83 8.03 -2.71 -5.36
C ILE A 83 8.44 -1.23 -5.45
N GLU A 84 9.71 -0.93 -5.18
CA GLU A 84 10.23 0.44 -5.20
C GLU A 84 10.05 1.10 -6.57
N TYR A 85 10.40 0.40 -7.66
CA TYR A 85 10.21 0.89 -9.02
C TYR A 85 8.75 1.21 -9.32
N ASN A 86 7.84 0.30 -9.00
CA ASN A 86 6.41 0.47 -9.30
C ASN A 86 5.78 1.60 -8.48
N GLU A 87 6.13 1.72 -7.20
CA GLU A 87 5.66 2.82 -6.35
C GLU A 87 6.18 4.17 -6.83
N LEU A 88 7.46 4.25 -7.21
CA LEU A 88 8.05 5.47 -7.74
C LEU A 88 7.43 5.84 -9.10
N MET A 89 7.17 4.86 -9.95
CA MET A 89 6.55 5.06 -11.27
C MET A 89 5.12 5.59 -11.13
N ASP A 90 4.33 5.04 -10.21
CA ASP A 90 2.98 5.53 -9.92
C ASP A 90 3.01 6.98 -9.41
N LYS A 91 3.91 7.31 -8.47
CA LYS A 91 4.10 8.68 -7.98
C LYS A 91 4.52 9.63 -9.12
N HIS A 92 5.48 9.21 -9.95
CA HIS A 92 5.95 9.98 -11.09
C HIS A 92 4.79 10.27 -12.06
N ASN A 93 4.02 9.25 -12.45
CA ASN A 93 2.91 9.41 -13.38
C ASN A 93 1.82 10.34 -12.85
N LYS A 94 1.48 10.24 -11.55
CA LYS A 94 0.55 11.16 -10.91
C LYS A 94 1.06 12.60 -10.93
N LEU A 95 2.35 12.81 -10.70
CA LEU A 95 2.98 14.13 -10.78
C LEU A 95 2.95 14.70 -12.20
N VAL A 96 3.29 13.89 -13.21
CA VAL A 96 3.19 14.28 -14.63
C VAL A 96 1.77 14.68 -15.00
N LEU A 97 0.78 13.88 -14.61
CA LEU A 97 -0.64 14.18 -14.86
C LEU A 97 -1.07 15.47 -14.18
N PHE A 98 -0.63 15.73 -12.95
CA PHE A 98 -0.93 16.97 -12.25
C PHE A 98 -0.31 18.19 -12.94
N LEU A 99 0.98 18.12 -13.30
CA LEU A 99 1.69 19.20 -14.01
C LEU A 99 1.08 19.52 -15.38
N GLY A 100 0.45 18.55 -16.03
CA GLY A 100 -0.27 18.75 -17.30
C GLY A 100 -1.61 19.48 -17.15
N ARG A 101 -2.09 19.77 -15.94
CA ARG A 101 -3.36 20.48 -15.73
C ARG A 101 -3.20 21.98 -15.95
N LYS A 102 -4.23 22.61 -16.53
CA LYS A 102 -4.27 24.07 -16.76
C LYS A 102 -4.31 24.88 -15.46
N ASP A 103 -4.90 24.32 -14.40
CA ASP A 103 -5.07 24.94 -13.08
C ASP A 103 -3.95 24.56 -12.09
N ALA A 104 -2.89 23.88 -12.53
CA ALA A 104 -1.83 23.39 -11.63
C ALA A 104 -1.14 24.54 -10.86
N VAL A 105 -0.85 25.65 -11.55
CA VAL A 105 -0.24 26.85 -10.93
C VAL A 105 -1.20 27.52 -9.95
N GLU A 106 -2.51 27.56 -10.26
CA GLU A 106 -3.53 28.10 -9.35
C GLU A 106 -3.63 27.25 -8.07
N ILE A 107 -3.56 25.93 -8.20
CA ILE A 107 -3.69 25.00 -7.07
C ILE A 107 -2.44 25.01 -6.17
N ALA A 108 -1.24 25.00 -6.76
CA ALA A 108 0.00 24.76 -6.02
C ALA A 108 0.90 25.99 -5.86
N GLY A 109 0.76 26.99 -6.72
CA GLY A 109 1.65 28.14 -6.82
C GLY A 109 2.91 27.89 -7.64
N GLU A 110 3.44 28.95 -8.25
CA GLU A 110 4.57 28.90 -9.21
C GLU A 110 5.83 28.25 -8.64
N ASN A 111 6.19 28.58 -7.40
CA ASN A 111 7.37 28.01 -6.73
C ASN A 111 7.24 26.50 -6.55
N GLN A 112 6.05 26.01 -6.20
CA GLN A 112 5.80 24.58 -6.05
C GLN A 112 5.82 23.88 -7.41
N ILE A 113 5.26 24.49 -8.46
CA ILE A 113 5.33 23.96 -9.83
C ILE A 113 6.79 23.80 -10.29
N THR A 114 7.62 24.80 -10.04
CA THR A 114 9.05 24.75 -10.39
C THR A 114 9.76 23.60 -9.67
N LEU A 115 9.51 23.43 -8.36
CA LEU A 115 10.08 22.33 -7.59
C LEU A 115 9.53 20.96 -8.01
N MET A 116 8.26 20.87 -8.39
CA MET A 116 7.62 19.67 -8.90
C MET A 116 8.20 19.25 -10.27
N GLU A 117 8.56 20.21 -11.13
CA GLU A 117 9.26 19.90 -12.39
C GLU A 117 10.65 19.30 -12.14
N VAL A 118 11.40 19.84 -11.17
CA VAL A 118 12.69 19.25 -10.73
C VAL A 118 12.48 17.85 -10.14
N GLN A 119 11.48 17.71 -9.28
CA GLN A 119 11.11 16.42 -8.67
C GLN A 119 10.79 15.38 -9.74
N LYS A 120 9.99 15.74 -10.77
CA LYS A 120 9.65 14.86 -11.89
C LYS A 120 10.90 14.31 -12.58
N VAL A 121 11.87 15.17 -12.89
CA VAL A 121 13.13 14.76 -13.55
C VAL A 121 13.92 13.80 -12.65
N GLN A 122 14.10 14.14 -11.37
CA GLN A 122 14.83 13.30 -10.42
C GLN A 122 14.19 11.93 -10.23
N MET A 123 12.85 11.86 -10.16
CA MET A 123 12.12 10.60 -10.09
C MET A 123 12.32 9.77 -11.36
N HIS A 124 12.33 10.39 -12.54
CA HIS A 124 12.60 9.70 -13.80
C HIS A 124 14.01 9.10 -13.84
N ASP A 125 15.03 9.87 -13.46
CA ASP A 125 16.42 9.40 -13.41
C ASP A 125 16.57 8.24 -12.42
N TYR A 126 15.88 8.30 -11.29
CA TYR A 126 15.89 7.20 -10.34
C TYR A 126 15.18 5.95 -10.88
N LEU A 127 14.08 6.10 -11.61
CA LEU A 127 13.41 4.99 -12.31
C LEU A 127 14.34 4.30 -13.32
N LEU A 128 15.14 5.07 -14.07
CA LEU A 128 16.13 4.51 -15.00
C LEU A 128 17.19 3.69 -14.25
N THR A 129 17.66 4.21 -13.11
CA THR A 129 18.63 3.52 -12.25
C THR A 129 18.06 2.21 -11.71
N LEU A 130 16.83 2.22 -11.20
CA LEU A 130 16.14 1.02 -10.72
C LEU A 130 15.94 -0.01 -11.85
N LYS A 131 15.53 0.44 -13.04
CA LYS A 131 15.36 -0.41 -14.21
C LYS A 131 16.65 -1.13 -14.61
N GLU A 132 17.78 -0.42 -14.62
CA GLU A 132 19.09 -1.02 -14.90
C GLU A 132 19.47 -2.06 -13.85
N ARG A 133 19.36 -1.72 -12.57
CA ARG A 133 19.68 -2.65 -11.47
C ARG A 133 18.80 -3.91 -11.51
N ILE A 134 17.50 -3.77 -11.77
CA ILE A 134 16.58 -4.90 -11.98
C ILE A 134 17.05 -5.77 -13.15
N GLY A 135 17.46 -5.15 -14.26
CA GLY A 135 18.00 -5.85 -15.43
C GLY A 135 19.27 -6.64 -15.14
N LEU A 136 20.16 -6.11 -14.28
CA LEU A 136 21.40 -6.78 -13.87
C LEU A 136 21.14 -7.95 -12.92
N MET A 137 20.17 -7.86 -12.03
CA MET A 137 19.86 -8.91 -11.05
C MET A 137 19.09 -10.11 -11.62
N LYS A 138 18.53 -9.98 -12.83
CA LYS A 138 17.86 -11.06 -13.53
C LYS A 138 18.80 -12.03 -14.25
N LYS A 139 20.04 -11.62 -14.47
CA LYS A 139 21.07 -12.39 -15.16
C LYS A 139 21.75 -13.34 -14.19
#